data_AF-A0A5N9HHK0-F1
#
_entry.id   AF-A0A5N9HHK0-F1
#
_cell.length_a   1.000
_cell.length_b   1.000
_cell.length_c   1.000
_cell.angle_alpha   90.00
_cell.angle_beta   90.00
_cell.angle_gamma   90.00
#
_symmetry.space_group_name_H-M   'P 1'
#
loop_
_entity.id
_entity.type
_entity.pdbx_description
1 polymer ?
#
loop_
_entity_poly.entity_id
_entity_poly.type
_entity_poly.pdbx_seq_one_letter_code
_entity_poly.pdbx_strand_id
1 'polypeptide(L)'
;MQYIKYINNKVGKQNKCIYLLALEKHFYYIVSTVAILLNGEVLMTEQQAMLSPLTILDKIKENNVTHVIYLPDSETNHLFIAMEEDPNIEVITVGREAETMAIAAGVIVGGKIPVCLVQNTGMMESGDSIRGLGLDCNLPIVMIIGYRGWTRWGITPDSAARLTEPTLNAWGIQYYLVEHDGDADRITLAFQTAAATQKPVAVLVGDEYHGFNRMNLDEERKIIKEG
;
A
#
# COMPACT_ATOMS: atom_id res chain seq x y z
N MET A 1 -28.35 17.05 21.71
CA MET A 1 -28.04 17.60 23.04
C MET A 1 -26.71 17.00 23.48
N GLN A 2 -25.78 17.87 23.89
CA GLN A 2 -24.32 17.69 24.02
C GLN A 2 -23.83 16.41 24.71
N TYR A 3 -22.67 15.91 24.28
CA TYR A 3 -21.53 15.65 25.18
C TYR A 3 -20.20 15.79 24.41
N ILE A 4 -19.55 16.95 24.57
CA ILE A 4 -18.13 17.16 24.30
C ILE A 4 -17.39 16.70 25.55
N LYS A 5 -16.50 15.70 25.45
CA LYS A 5 -15.62 15.29 26.55
C LYS A 5 -14.54 16.37 26.74
N TYR A 6 -14.67 17.17 27.80
CA TYR A 6 -13.67 18.14 28.24
C TYR A 6 -12.45 17.37 28.80
N ILE A 7 -11.32 17.39 28.11
CA ILE A 7 -10.04 16.90 28.68
C ILE A 7 -9.41 18.08 29.42
N ASN A 8 -9.59 18.13 30.75
CA ASN A 8 -8.84 19.02 31.61
C ASN A 8 -7.68 18.23 32.22
N ASN A 9 -6.44 18.52 31.80
CA ASN A 9 -5.30 18.21 32.66
C ASN A 9 -4.29 19.36 32.68
N LYS A 10 -3.87 19.65 33.92
CA LYS A 10 -3.17 20.85 34.38
C LYS A 10 -1.83 21.06 33.65
N VAL A 11 -1.71 22.15 32.89
CA VAL A 11 -0.42 22.85 32.69
C VAL A 11 -0.66 24.34 32.92
N GLY A 12 0.22 24.95 33.71
CA GLY A 12 0.03 26.21 34.40
C GLY A 12 -0.31 27.42 33.51
N LYS A 13 -1.07 28.33 34.14
CA LYS A 13 -1.40 29.71 33.75
C LYS A 13 -0.51 30.33 32.65
N GLN A 14 -1.04 30.44 31.44
CA GLN A 14 -1.15 31.68 30.65
C GLN A 14 -1.94 31.41 29.34
N ASN A 15 -3.13 31.99 29.25
CA ASN A 15 -3.98 32.24 28.07
C ASN A 15 -3.75 31.38 26.81
N LYS A 16 -4.34 30.18 26.76
CA LYS A 16 -4.58 29.45 25.49
C LYS A 16 -6.04 29.00 25.43
N CYS A 17 -6.85 29.69 24.62
CA CYS A 17 -8.21 29.25 24.27
C CYS A 17 -8.12 28.41 23.00
N ILE A 18 -8.51 27.13 23.08
CA ILE A 18 -8.63 26.24 21.91
C ILE A 18 -10.08 26.36 21.42
N TYR A 19 -10.30 26.89 20.23
CA TYR A 19 -11.62 26.91 19.59
C TYR A 19 -11.70 25.80 18.54
N LEU A 20 -12.57 24.81 18.77
CA LEU A 20 -13.00 23.86 17.74
C LEU A 20 -14.26 24.43 17.08
N LEU A 21 -14.15 24.89 15.84
CA LEU A 21 -15.29 25.30 15.02
C LEU A 21 -15.83 24.07 14.28
N ALA A 22 -16.99 23.58 14.69
CA ALA A 22 -17.77 22.61 13.94
C ALA A 22 -18.82 23.36 13.11
N LEU A 23 -18.74 23.29 11.78
CA LEU A 23 -19.74 23.81 10.86
C LEU A 23 -20.64 22.66 10.38
N GLU A 24 -21.90 22.66 10.80
CA GLU A 24 -22.96 21.85 10.19
C GLU A 24 -23.65 22.66 9.07
N LYS A 25 -23.60 22.16 7.83
CA LYS A 25 -24.76 21.94 6.93
C LYS A 25 -24.30 21.67 5.48
N HIS A 26 -24.80 20.57 4.94
CA HIS A 26 -25.02 20.24 3.52
C HIS A 26 -23.89 20.50 2.50
N PHE A 27 -23.33 19.37 2.02
CA PHE A 27 -22.56 19.21 0.79
C PHE A 27 -21.19 19.93 0.71
N TYR A 28 -20.21 19.18 0.19
CA TYR A 28 -18.81 19.53 -0.11
C TYR A 28 -17.78 19.48 1.03
N TYR A 29 -16.77 18.61 0.80
CA TYR A 29 -15.41 18.57 1.34
C TYR A 29 -15.19 19.28 2.68
N ILE A 30 -15.07 18.51 3.77
CA ILE A 30 -14.38 18.98 4.98
C ILE A 30 -13.06 18.24 5.07
N VAL A 31 -12.06 18.81 4.41
CA VAL A 31 -10.65 18.69 4.78
C VAL A 31 -10.55 19.24 6.20
N SER A 32 -10.41 18.37 7.20
CA SER A 32 -10.21 18.84 8.57
C SER A 32 -8.76 19.24 8.76
N THR A 33 -8.40 20.43 8.28
CA THR A 33 -7.13 21.08 8.64
C THR A 33 -7.22 21.51 10.10
N VAL A 34 -6.47 20.87 10.99
CA VAL A 34 -6.30 21.36 12.36
C VAL A 34 -5.25 22.47 12.31
N ALA A 35 -5.67 23.73 12.11
CA ALA A 35 -4.78 24.88 12.21
C ALA A 35 -4.55 25.23 13.69
N ILE A 36 -3.35 24.94 14.21
CA ILE A 36 -2.92 25.39 15.54
C ILE A 36 -2.33 26.80 15.38
N LEU A 37 -3.10 27.83 15.75
CA LEU A 37 -2.61 29.21 15.83
C LEU A 37 -1.73 29.38 17.07
N LEU A 38 -0.41 29.35 16.89
CA LEU A 38 0.55 29.87 17.85
C LEU A 38 1.16 31.14 17.23
N ASN A 39 0.89 32.31 17.83
CA ASN A 39 1.53 33.59 17.49
C ASN A 39 1.40 34.06 16.02
N GLY A 40 0.28 33.81 15.36
CA GLY A 40 -0.02 34.41 14.04
C GLY A 40 0.66 33.73 12.85
N GLU A 41 1.38 32.62 13.07
CA GLU A 41 1.84 31.75 12.00
C GLU A 41 0.91 30.54 11.89
N VAL A 42 0.39 30.29 10.69
CA VAL A 42 -0.35 29.06 10.38
C VAL A 42 0.69 27.95 10.23
N LEU A 43 0.84 27.12 11.25
CA LEU A 43 1.52 25.84 11.12
C LEU A 43 0.62 24.94 10.26
N MET A 44 0.90 24.91 8.95
CA MET A 44 0.41 23.84 8.08
C MET A 44 1.07 22.56 8.56
N THR A 45 0.33 21.73 9.30
CA THR A 45 0.74 20.34 9.49
C THR A 45 0.64 19.67 8.12
N GLU A 46 1.79 19.28 7.53
CA GLU A 46 1.82 18.42 6.35
C GLU A 46 0.98 17.18 6.65
N GLN A 47 -0.18 17.11 6.02
CA GLN A 47 -0.93 15.86 5.93
C GLN A 47 -0.08 14.97 5.04
N GLN A 48 0.61 13.99 5.63
CA GLN A 48 1.48 13.07 4.90
C GLN A 48 0.66 12.47 3.75
N ALA A 49 1.09 12.75 2.52
CA ALA A 49 0.32 12.43 1.31
C ALA A 49 0.01 10.92 1.28
N MET A 50 -1.27 10.54 1.27
CA MET A 50 -1.66 9.12 1.22
C MET A 50 -1.15 8.45 -0.05
N LEU A 51 -0.92 7.13 -0.01
CA LEU A 51 -0.46 6.39 -1.19
C LEU A 51 -1.61 6.21 -2.19
N SER A 52 -1.43 6.70 -3.41
CA SER A 52 -2.41 6.53 -4.48
C SER A 52 -2.23 5.18 -5.20
N PRO A 53 -3.32 4.42 -5.44
CA PRO A 53 -3.29 3.23 -6.29
C PRO A 53 -2.68 3.48 -7.68
N LEU A 54 -2.94 4.64 -8.27
CA LEU A 54 -2.41 5.01 -9.58
C LEU A 54 -0.88 5.17 -9.55
N THR A 55 -0.32 5.67 -8.45
CA THR A 55 1.14 5.76 -8.29
C THR A 55 1.79 4.38 -8.33
N ILE A 56 1.16 3.37 -7.71
CA ILE A 56 1.64 1.98 -7.77
C ILE A 56 1.58 1.47 -9.21
N LEU A 57 0.47 1.71 -9.92
CA LEU A 57 0.31 1.33 -11.31
C LEU A 57 1.36 1.99 -12.22
N ASP A 58 1.62 3.28 -12.05
CA ASP A 58 2.65 4.00 -12.80
C ASP A 58 4.02 3.38 -12.57
N LYS A 59 4.37 3.03 -11.32
CA LYS A 59 5.62 2.33 -11.02
C LYS A 59 5.68 0.93 -11.61
N ILE A 60 4.58 0.19 -11.65
CA ILE A 60 4.50 -1.11 -12.33
C ILE A 60 4.83 -0.92 -13.83
N LYS A 61 4.26 0.10 -14.48
CA LYS A 61 4.48 0.41 -15.89
C LYS A 61 5.91 0.90 -16.19
N GLU A 62 6.45 1.77 -15.36
CA GLU A 62 7.84 2.25 -15.47
C GLU A 62 8.85 1.10 -15.46
N ASN A 63 8.55 0.01 -14.75
CA ASN A 63 9.40 -1.17 -14.66
C ASN A 63 9.11 -2.21 -15.76
N ASN A 64 8.31 -1.86 -16.77
CA ASN A 64 7.94 -2.72 -17.91
C ASN A 64 7.29 -4.04 -17.48
N VAL A 65 6.58 -4.04 -16.34
CA VAL A 65 5.77 -5.19 -15.93
C VAL A 65 4.72 -5.44 -16.99
N THR A 66 4.61 -6.70 -17.39
CA THR A 66 3.65 -7.15 -18.40
C THR A 66 2.53 -7.98 -17.79
N HIS A 67 2.75 -8.57 -16.60
CA HIS A 67 1.76 -9.41 -15.94
C HIS A 67 1.62 -9.06 -14.46
N VAL A 68 0.38 -8.90 -14.01
CA VAL A 68 0.04 -8.76 -12.60
C VAL A 68 -0.67 -10.02 -12.16
N ILE A 69 -0.12 -10.73 -11.17
CA ILE A 69 -0.67 -11.97 -10.66
C ILE A 69 -1.19 -11.70 -9.26
N TYR A 70 -2.49 -11.86 -9.03
CA TYR A 70 -3.10 -11.47 -7.76
C TYR A 70 -4.33 -12.32 -7.42
N LEU A 71 -4.66 -12.38 -6.13
CA LEU A 71 -5.92 -12.92 -5.64
C LEU A 71 -6.89 -11.75 -5.42
N PRO A 72 -8.06 -11.71 -6.08
CA PRO A 72 -9.07 -10.70 -5.79
C PRO A 72 -9.61 -10.82 -4.38
N ASP A 73 -9.32 -9.82 -3.55
CA ASP A 73 -10.04 -9.54 -2.31
C ASP A 73 -10.95 -8.32 -2.49
N SER A 74 -12.06 -8.33 -1.77
CA SER A 74 -13.09 -7.30 -1.68
C SER A 74 -12.57 -5.88 -1.39
N GLU A 75 -11.37 -5.75 -0.80
CA GLU A 75 -10.76 -4.48 -0.39
C GLU A 75 -9.89 -3.81 -1.48
N THR A 76 -9.56 -4.47 -2.60
CA THR A 76 -8.60 -3.95 -3.61
C THR A 76 -9.26 -3.53 -4.93
N ASN A 77 -10.46 -2.95 -4.88
CA ASN A 77 -11.29 -2.77 -6.08
C ASN A 77 -10.71 -1.74 -7.09
N HIS A 78 -10.10 -0.65 -6.63
CA HIS A 78 -9.64 0.46 -7.51
C HIS A 78 -8.37 0.15 -8.30
N LEU A 79 -7.34 -0.36 -7.63
CA LEU A 79 -6.09 -0.76 -8.29
C LEU A 79 -6.38 -1.86 -9.30
N PHE A 80 -7.24 -2.81 -8.92
CA PHE A 80 -7.64 -3.91 -9.78
C PHE A 80 -8.33 -3.43 -11.06
N ILE A 81 -9.35 -2.56 -10.95
CA ILE A 81 -10.04 -2.00 -12.13
C ILE A 81 -9.04 -1.26 -13.03
N ALA A 82 -8.18 -0.41 -12.44
CA ALA A 82 -7.20 0.36 -13.22
C ALA A 82 -6.19 -0.55 -13.96
N MET A 83 -5.82 -1.69 -13.38
CA MET A 83 -4.96 -2.68 -14.03
C MET A 83 -5.68 -3.45 -15.14
N GLU A 84 -6.94 -3.84 -14.94
CA GLU A 84 -7.73 -4.52 -16.00
C GLU A 84 -7.99 -3.62 -17.21
N GLU A 85 -8.09 -2.31 -17.00
CA GLU A 85 -8.30 -1.34 -18.08
C GLU A 85 -7.01 -0.99 -18.85
N ASP A 86 -5.81 -1.34 -18.35
CA ASP A 86 -4.54 -1.06 -19.05
C ASP A 86 -4.20 -2.13 -20.11
N PRO A 87 -4.12 -1.78 -21.40
CA PRO A 87 -3.89 -2.76 -22.47
C PRO A 87 -2.46 -3.33 -22.49
N ASN A 88 -1.53 -2.80 -21.70
CA ASN A 88 -0.14 -3.27 -21.64
C ASN A 88 0.10 -4.26 -20.50
N ILE A 89 -0.89 -4.46 -19.62
CA ILE A 89 -0.79 -5.32 -18.45
C ILE A 89 -1.81 -6.45 -18.61
N GLU A 90 -1.33 -7.68 -18.53
CA GLU A 90 -2.18 -8.85 -18.42
C GLU A 90 -2.41 -9.20 -16.94
N VAL A 91 -3.66 -9.14 -16.50
CA VAL A 91 -4.02 -9.48 -15.12
C VAL A 91 -4.41 -10.95 -15.02
N ILE A 92 -3.68 -11.71 -14.21
CA ILE A 92 -3.93 -13.13 -13.93
C ILE A 92 -4.46 -13.27 -12.50
N THR A 93 -5.66 -13.82 -12.38
CA THR A 93 -6.26 -14.16 -11.08
C THR A 93 -5.85 -15.55 -10.63
N VAL A 94 -5.66 -15.73 -9.32
CA VAL A 94 -5.38 -17.04 -8.70
C VAL A 94 -6.50 -17.46 -7.75
N GLY A 95 -6.58 -18.75 -7.43
CA GLY A 95 -7.51 -19.25 -6.41
C GLY A 95 -6.95 -19.16 -4.99
N ARG A 96 -5.62 -19.14 -4.87
CA ARG A 96 -4.83 -19.11 -3.63
C ARG A 96 -3.56 -18.29 -3.85
N GLU A 97 -3.12 -17.49 -2.88
CA GLU A 97 -1.88 -16.71 -3.04
C GLU A 97 -0.64 -17.59 -3.27
N ALA A 98 -0.61 -18.82 -2.73
CA ALA A 98 0.47 -19.78 -2.98
C ALA A 98 0.72 -20.10 -4.47
N GLU A 99 -0.27 -19.92 -5.34
CA GLU A 99 -0.17 -20.18 -6.79
C GLU A 99 0.63 -19.09 -7.53
N THR A 100 0.73 -17.89 -6.94
CA THR A 100 1.32 -16.71 -7.59
C THR A 100 2.76 -16.95 -8.07
N MET A 101 3.58 -17.60 -7.25
CA MET A 101 4.99 -17.86 -7.57
C MET A 101 5.16 -18.82 -8.76
N ALA A 102 4.31 -19.84 -8.88
CA ALA A 102 4.37 -20.80 -9.98
C ALA A 102 3.98 -20.16 -11.32
N ILE A 103 2.95 -19.32 -11.29
CA ILE A 103 2.53 -18.55 -12.47
C ILE A 103 3.61 -17.55 -12.85
N ALA A 104 4.16 -16.80 -11.88
CA ALA A 104 5.24 -15.85 -12.10
C ALA A 104 6.48 -16.52 -12.72
N ALA A 105 6.83 -17.72 -12.25
CA ALA A 105 7.90 -18.52 -12.84
C ALA A 105 7.62 -18.82 -14.32
N GLY A 106 6.40 -19.25 -14.66
CA GLY A 106 5.98 -19.48 -16.05
C GLY A 106 6.07 -18.23 -16.92
N VAL A 107 5.63 -17.08 -16.41
CA VAL A 107 5.71 -15.77 -17.08
C VAL A 107 7.17 -15.39 -17.35
N ILE A 108 8.07 -15.55 -16.37
CA ILE A 108 9.51 -15.29 -16.52
C ILE A 108 10.11 -16.19 -17.60
N VAL A 109 9.79 -17.48 -17.59
CA VAL A 109 10.24 -18.43 -18.62
C VAL A 109 9.74 -18.02 -20.02
N GLY A 110 8.56 -17.42 -20.12
CA GLY A 110 8.03 -16.81 -21.34
C GLY A 110 8.74 -15.53 -21.79
N GLY A 111 9.77 -15.07 -21.09
CA GLY A 111 10.50 -13.83 -21.39
C GLY A 111 9.73 -12.57 -21.03
N LYS A 112 8.80 -12.68 -20.07
CA LYS A 112 7.93 -11.59 -19.61
C LYS A 112 8.28 -11.22 -18.16
N ILE A 113 7.74 -10.08 -17.71
CA ILE A 113 8.05 -9.49 -16.41
C ILE A 113 6.79 -9.51 -15.55
N PRO A 114 6.70 -10.40 -14.54
CA PRO A 114 5.58 -10.44 -13.62
C PRO A 114 5.80 -9.58 -12.37
N VAL A 115 4.68 -9.21 -11.72
CA VAL A 115 4.63 -8.79 -10.32
C VAL A 115 3.52 -9.56 -9.61
N CYS A 116 3.76 -9.95 -8.36
CA CYS A 116 2.75 -10.62 -7.54
C CYS A 116 2.16 -9.63 -6.55
N LEU A 117 0.84 -9.50 -6.51
CA LEU A 117 0.14 -8.76 -5.45
C LEU A 117 -0.47 -9.76 -4.48
N VAL A 118 -0.05 -9.70 -3.22
CA VAL A 118 -0.53 -10.58 -2.16
C VAL A 118 -0.76 -9.77 -0.89
N GLN A 119 -1.52 -10.31 0.06
CA GLN A 119 -1.54 -9.75 1.41
C GLN A 119 -0.46 -10.41 2.27
N ASN A 120 -0.07 -9.78 3.37
CA ASN A 120 0.91 -10.37 4.29
C ASN A 120 0.48 -11.72 4.89
N THR A 121 -0.82 -11.99 5.05
CA THR A 121 -1.36 -13.31 5.40
C THR A 121 -1.16 -14.33 4.28
N GLY A 122 -1.46 -13.95 3.04
CA GLY A 122 -1.20 -14.74 1.84
C GLY A 122 0.27 -15.06 1.65
N MET A 123 1.16 -14.10 1.90
CA MET A 123 2.61 -14.30 1.89
C MET A 123 3.02 -15.44 2.84
N MET A 124 2.50 -15.46 4.07
CA MET A 124 2.81 -16.52 5.03
C MET A 124 2.27 -17.89 4.59
N GLU A 125 1.07 -17.93 3.99
CA GLU A 125 0.51 -19.16 3.40
C GLU A 125 1.37 -19.66 2.22
N SER A 126 1.92 -18.72 1.44
CA SER A 126 2.75 -18.97 0.26
C SER A 126 4.19 -19.36 0.58
N GLY A 127 4.54 -19.59 1.84
CA GLY A 127 5.95 -19.75 2.26
C GLY A 127 6.71 -20.86 1.51
N ASP A 128 6.07 -21.99 1.20
CA ASP A 128 6.73 -23.05 0.44
C ASP A 128 6.97 -22.66 -1.02
N SER A 129 6.03 -21.98 -1.68
CA SER A 129 6.21 -21.55 -3.06
C SER A 129 7.21 -20.39 -3.18
N ILE A 130 7.22 -19.46 -2.23
CA ILE A 130 8.22 -18.39 -2.15
C ILE A 130 9.62 -18.97 -1.95
N ARG A 131 9.79 -19.93 -1.03
CA ARG A 131 11.09 -20.54 -0.77
C ARG A 131 11.53 -21.45 -1.93
N GLY A 132 10.67 -22.37 -2.37
CA GLY A 132 11.01 -23.37 -3.38
C GLY A 132 11.15 -22.79 -4.79
N LEU A 133 10.30 -21.84 -5.18
CA LEU A 133 10.35 -21.24 -6.51
C LEU A 133 11.06 -19.89 -6.49
N GLY A 134 10.73 -18.99 -5.56
CA GLY A 134 11.39 -17.69 -5.47
C GLY A 134 12.88 -17.83 -5.15
N LEU A 135 13.20 -18.41 -3.99
CA LEU A 135 14.57 -18.47 -3.48
C LEU A 135 15.41 -19.59 -4.13
N ASP A 136 14.96 -20.85 -4.08
CA ASP A 136 15.78 -21.98 -4.53
C ASP A 136 15.99 -21.98 -6.06
N CYS A 137 15.03 -21.45 -6.83
CA CYS A 137 15.16 -21.32 -8.29
C CYS A 137 15.75 -19.96 -8.73
N ASN A 138 16.13 -19.08 -7.79
CA ASN A 138 16.69 -17.75 -8.05
C ASN A 138 15.85 -16.89 -9.00
N LEU A 139 14.53 -16.80 -8.75
CA LEU A 139 13.63 -16.03 -9.60
C LEU A 139 13.57 -14.56 -9.14
N PRO A 140 13.78 -13.58 -10.06
CA PRO A 140 13.73 -12.15 -9.74
C PRO A 140 12.27 -11.64 -9.67
N ILE A 141 11.50 -12.12 -8.69
CA ILE A 141 10.08 -11.79 -8.55
C ILE A 141 9.90 -10.65 -7.54
N VAL A 142 9.21 -9.58 -7.94
CA VAL A 142 8.74 -8.57 -6.97
C VAL A 142 7.37 -8.97 -6.44
N MET A 143 7.25 -8.97 -5.11
CA MET A 143 5.99 -9.17 -4.39
C MET A 143 5.57 -7.85 -3.78
N ILE A 144 4.47 -7.27 -4.23
CA ILE A 144 3.84 -6.14 -3.55
C ILE A 144 2.86 -6.73 -2.53
N ILE A 145 3.11 -6.42 -1.27
CA ILE A 145 2.47 -7.05 -0.13
C ILE A 145 1.63 -6.00 0.60
N GLY A 146 0.32 -6.18 0.60
CA GLY A 146 -0.57 -5.43 1.49
C GLY A 146 -0.19 -5.68 2.95
N TYR A 147 0.26 -4.63 3.65
CA TYR A 147 0.75 -4.74 5.02
C TYR A 147 -0.40 -4.57 6.02
N ARG A 148 -1.37 -5.50 5.98
CA ARG A 148 -2.53 -5.52 6.88
C ARG A 148 -2.09 -5.47 8.34
N GLY A 149 -2.62 -4.49 9.06
CA GLY A 149 -2.37 -4.25 10.48
C GLY A 149 -1.08 -3.49 10.78
N TRP A 150 -0.43 -2.92 9.76
CA TRP A 150 0.72 -2.04 9.91
C TRP A 150 0.41 -0.82 10.79
N THR A 151 1.33 -0.52 11.70
CA THR A 151 1.30 0.70 12.50
C THR A 151 2.73 1.18 12.72
N ARG A 152 3.09 2.37 12.22
CA ARG A 152 4.46 2.91 12.29
C ARG A 152 5.03 2.99 13.72
N TRP A 153 4.18 3.26 14.71
CA TRP A 153 4.56 3.42 16.13
C TRP A 153 3.59 2.74 17.10
N GLY A 154 2.67 1.92 16.58
CA GLY A 154 1.60 1.30 17.35
C GLY A 154 1.92 -0.12 17.79
N ILE A 155 1.24 -0.57 18.83
CA ILE A 155 1.15 -2.00 19.13
C ILE A 155 -0.07 -2.51 18.37
N THR A 156 0.16 -3.38 17.39
CA THR A 156 -0.91 -4.04 16.66
C THR A 156 -1.19 -5.43 17.28
N PRO A 157 -2.45 -5.78 17.57
CA PRO A 157 -2.80 -7.12 18.00
C PRO A 157 -2.70 -8.13 16.85
N ASP A 158 -2.66 -7.65 15.61
CA ASP A 158 -2.64 -8.48 14.42
C ASP A 158 -1.35 -9.31 14.35
N SER A 159 -1.50 -10.63 14.36
CA SER A 159 -0.35 -11.53 14.27
C SER A 159 0.36 -11.44 12.94
N ALA A 160 -0.36 -11.22 11.83
CA ALA A 160 0.27 -11.12 10.52
C ALA A 160 1.17 -9.90 10.46
N ALA A 161 0.70 -8.76 10.99
CA ALA A 161 1.48 -7.54 11.04
C ALA A 161 2.79 -7.73 11.82
N ARG A 162 2.70 -8.34 13.01
CA ARG A 162 3.85 -8.62 13.89
C ARG A 162 4.84 -9.63 13.30
N LEU A 163 4.38 -10.54 12.44
CA LEU A 163 5.20 -11.61 11.87
C LEU A 163 5.77 -11.28 10.49
N THR A 164 5.23 -10.28 9.79
CA THR A 164 5.61 -9.97 8.39
C THR A 164 7.11 -9.72 8.25
N GLU A 165 7.66 -8.68 8.90
CA GLU A 165 9.08 -8.36 8.82
C GLU A 165 9.98 -9.45 9.42
N PRO A 166 9.69 -10.05 10.61
CA PRO A 166 10.47 -11.18 11.10
C PRO A 166 10.52 -12.37 10.14
N THR A 167 9.43 -12.65 9.43
CA THR A 167 9.36 -13.75 8.46
C THR A 167 10.22 -13.43 7.24
N LEU A 168 10.09 -12.22 6.67
CA LEU A 168 10.93 -11.78 5.55
C LEU A 168 12.42 -11.83 5.92
N ASN A 169 12.78 -11.38 7.11
CA ASN A 169 14.14 -11.48 7.64
C ASN A 169 14.60 -12.93 7.77
N ALA A 170 13.76 -13.82 8.30
CA ALA A 170 14.08 -15.24 8.45
C ALA A 170 14.25 -15.95 7.09
N TRP A 171 13.49 -15.55 6.07
CA TRP A 171 13.63 -16.05 4.71
C TRP A 171 14.77 -15.39 3.93
N GLY A 172 15.38 -14.34 4.47
CA GLY A 172 16.44 -13.59 3.79
C GLY A 172 15.93 -12.80 2.58
N ILE A 173 14.66 -12.43 2.56
CA ILE A 173 14.02 -11.64 1.50
C ILE A 173 14.17 -10.16 1.84
N GLN A 174 14.80 -9.41 0.93
CA GLN A 174 14.90 -7.96 1.07
C GLN A 174 13.53 -7.33 0.87
N TYR A 175 13.25 -6.28 1.62
CA TYR A 175 11.98 -5.58 1.50
C TYR A 175 12.12 -4.07 1.63
N TYR A 176 11.18 -3.36 0.99
CA TYR A 176 11.02 -1.92 1.09
C TYR A 176 9.63 -1.59 1.60
N LEU A 177 9.52 -0.66 2.54
CA LEU A 177 8.23 -0.15 3.01
C LEU A 177 7.80 1.05 2.16
N VAL A 178 6.54 1.11 1.75
CA VAL A 178 5.93 2.23 1.02
C VAL A 178 4.68 2.66 1.79
N GLU A 179 4.70 3.87 2.33
CA GLU A 179 3.58 4.41 3.12
C GLU A 179 2.90 5.60 2.46
N HIS A 180 3.57 6.25 1.51
CA HIS A 180 3.06 7.42 0.79
C HIS A 180 3.64 7.50 -0.62
N ASP A 181 3.06 8.34 -1.49
CA ASP A 181 3.52 8.53 -2.86
C ASP A 181 5.02 8.88 -2.95
N GLY A 182 5.56 9.66 -2.00
CA GLY A 182 6.99 9.98 -1.94
C GLY A 182 7.93 8.79 -1.71
N ASP A 183 7.39 7.63 -1.32
CA ASP A 183 8.15 6.38 -1.18
C ASP A 183 8.08 5.50 -2.44
N ALA A 184 7.27 5.87 -3.45
CA ALA A 184 6.94 4.99 -4.57
C ALA A 184 8.17 4.55 -5.40
N ASP A 185 9.23 5.36 -5.46
CA ASP A 185 10.49 4.98 -6.13
C ASP A 185 11.13 3.71 -5.53
N ARG A 186 10.76 3.33 -4.30
CA ARG A 186 11.18 2.06 -3.69
C ARG A 186 10.63 0.84 -4.44
N ILE A 187 9.52 0.97 -5.17
CA ILE A 187 9.01 -0.10 -6.06
C ILE A 187 10.02 -0.35 -7.18
N THR A 188 10.48 0.69 -7.86
CA THR A 188 11.52 0.59 -8.89
C THR A 188 12.82 0.03 -8.32
N LEU A 189 13.21 0.47 -7.12
CA LEU A 189 14.38 -0.09 -6.44
C LEU A 189 14.20 -1.59 -6.13
N ALA A 190 13.00 -2.04 -5.81
CA ALA A 190 12.71 -3.46 -5.61
C ALA A 190 12.91 -4.28 -6.88
N PHE A 191 12.44 -3.81 -8.04
CA PHE A 191 12.68 -4.46 -9.33
C PHE A 191 14.17 -4.52 -9.68
N GLN A 192 14.90 -3.43 -9.48
CA GLN A 192 16.35 -3.38 -9.70
C GLN A 192 17.08 -4.37 -8.77
N THR A 193 16.67 -4.44 -7.51
CA THR A 193 17.22 -5.36 -6.51
C THR A 193 16.95 -6.81 -6.89
N ALA A 194 15.72 -7.14 -7.29
CA ALA A 194 15.34 -8.48 -7.70
C ALA A 194 16.15 -8.92 -8.93
N ALA A 195 16.28 -8.04 -9.93
CA ALA A 195 17.08 -8.29 -11.12
C ALA A 195 18.58 -8.48 -10.80
N ALA A 196 19.15 -7.64 -9.92
CA ALA A 196 20.57 -7.71 -9.56
C ALA A 196 20.91 -8.94 -8.70
N THR A 197 20.01 -9.35 -7.81
CA THR A 197 20.24 -10.45 -6.86
C THR A 197 19.74 -11.79 -7.36
N GLN A 198 18.91 -11.81 -8.40
CA GLN A 198 18.18 -12.99 -8.88
C GLN A 198 17.41 -13.66 -7.72
N LYS A 199 16.70 -12.84 -6.94
CA LYS A 199 15.92 -13.28 -5.78
C LYS A 199 14.60 -12.53 -5.68
N PRO A 200 13.61 -13.10 -4.99
CA PRO A 200 12.41 -12.39 -4.66
C PRO A 200 12.71 -11.18 -3.76
N VAL A 201 11.97 -10.10 -4.00
CA VAL A 201 12.03 -8.87 -3.20
C VAL A 201 10.61 -8.45 -2.86
N ALA A 202 10.38 -8.04 -1.61
CA ALA A 202 9.07 -7.58 -1.16
C ALA A 202 8.96 -6.05 -1.16
N VAL A 203 7.78 -5.54 -1.45
CA VAL A 203 7.38 -4.15 -1.22
C VAL A 203 6.20 -4.20 -0.27
N LEU A 204 6.39 -3.74 0.96
CA LEU A 204 5.33 -3.67 1.97
C LEU A 204 4.55 -2.37 1.79
N VAL A 205 3.25 -2.46 1.56
CA VAL A 205 2.36 -1.30 1.41
C VAL A 205 1.64 -1.06 2.73
N GLY A 206 2.06 -0.03 3.47
CA GLY A 206 1.59 0.26 4.83
C GLY A 206 0.22 0.95 4.92
N ASP A 207 -0.30 1.47 3.81
CA ASP A 207 -1.54 2.28 3.76
C ASP A 207 -2.74 1.49 3.21
N GLU A 208 -2.81 0.19 3.51
CA GLU A 208 -3.87 -0.67 2.96
C GLU A 208 -5.28 -0.30 3.50
N TYR A 209 -5.36 0.31 4.69
CA TYR A 209 -6.64 0.64 5.33
C TYR A 209 -7.26 1.99 4.91
N HIS A 210 -6.52 2.89 4.24
CA HIS A 210 -7.05 4.18 3.81
C HIS A 210 -6.88 4.45 2.30
N GLY A 211 -5.81 3.95 1.66
CA GLY A 211 -5.57 4.16 0.23
C GLY A 211 -6.55 3.43 -0.69
N PHE A 212 -6.97 2.21 -0.35
CA PHE A 212 -7.82 1.37 -1.21
C PHE A 212 -9.33 1.49 -0.96
N ASN A 213 -9.75 2.21 0.09
CA ASN A 213 -11.16 2.33 0.50
C ASN A 213 -11.81 3.67 0.11
N ARG A 214 -11.40 4.29 -1.00
CA ARG A 214 -12.01 5.54 -1.48
C ARG A 214 -13.45 5.31 -1.96
N MET A 215 -14.43 5.89 -1.26
CA MET A 215 -15.80 6.05 -1.76
C MET A 215 -15.89 7.27 -2.71
N ASN A 216 -15.42 7.16 -3.97
CA ASN A 216 -16.04 7.87 -5.10
C ASN A 216 -15.63 7.30 -6.48
N LEU A 217 -16.10 6.07 -6.76
CA LEU A 217 -15.78 5.29 -7.98
C LEU A 217 -16.11 6.02 -9.29
N ASP A 218 -17.14 6.88 -9.31
CA ASP A 218 -17.63 7.48 -10.55
C ASP A 218 -16.87 8.76 -10.98
N GLU A 219 -16.16 9.41 -10.06
CA GLU A 219 -15.33 10.59 -10.36
C GLU A 219 -13.95 10.19 -10.89
N GLU A 220 -13.28 9.20 -10.28
CA GLU A 220 -11.97 8.73 -10.76
C GLU A 220 -12.09 7.98 -12.09
N ARG A 221 -13.19 7.26 -12.34
CA ARG A 221 -13.51 6.68 -13.65
C ARG A 221 -13.59 7.70 -14.79
N LYS A 222 -14.01 8.94 -14.49
CA LYS A 222 -14.01 10.02 -15.49
C LYS A 222 -12.59 10.48 -15.78
N ILE A 223 -11.75 10.59 -14.75
CA ILE A 223 -10.35 11.00 -14.89
C ILE A 223 -9.55 9.99 -15.72
N ILE A 224 -9.74 8.69 -15.50
CA ILE A 224 -9.05 7.61 -16.27
C ILE A 224 -9.54 7.57 -17.73
N LYS A 225 -10.82 7.85 -17.99
CA LYS A 225 -11.37 7.85 -19.36
C LYS A 225 -11.06 9.12 -20.17
N GLU A 226 -10.71 10.22 -19.51
CA GLU A 226 -10.46 11.53 -20.14
C GLU A 226 -8.97 11.87 -20.28
N GLY A 227 -8.07 11.11 -19.64
CA GLY A 227 -6.60 11.21 -19.77
C GLY A 227 -6.01 10.21 -20.75
#